data_AF-A0A930DD46-F1
#
_entry.id   AF-A0A930DD46-F1
#
_cell.length_a   1.000
_cell.length_b   1.000
_cell.length_c   1.000
_cell.angle_alpha   90.00
_cell.angle_beta   90.00
_cell.angle_gamma   90.00
#
_symmetry.space_group_name_H-M   'P 1'
#
loop_
_entity.id
_entity.type
_entity.pdbx_description
1 polymer ?
#
loop_
_entity_poly.entity_id
_entity_poly.type
_entity_poly.pdbx_seq_one_letter_code
_entity_poly.pdbx_strand_id
1 'polypeptide(L)' 'CTMCPDLVVAVQRIASLNTNIDAQVYDINHFGDLREKYHVMSVPCLVMNEDKVFFGKKSIEEVLEYINN' A
#
# COMPACT_ATOMS: atom_id res chain seq x y z
N CYS A 1 -12.66 6.40 -3.18
CA CYS A 1 -11.91 5.59 -4.15
C CYS A 1 -12.49 4.18 -4.15
N THR A 2 -13.14 3.75 -5.24
CA THR A 2 -13.78 2.41 -5.32
C THR A 2 -12.79 1.25 -5.45
N MET A 3 -11.57 1.54 -5.92
CA MET A 3 -10.53 0.52 -6.19
C MET A 3 -9.53 0.32 -5.04
N CYS A 4 -9.58 1.18 -4.02
CA CYS A 4 -8.68 1.14 -2.87
C CYS A 4 -8.95 -0.02 -1.89
N PRO A 5 -10.21 -0.46 -1.66
CA PRO A 5 -10.49 -1.57 -0.73
C PRO A 5 -9.75 -2.87 -1.08
N ASP A 6 -9.66 -3.22 -2.37
CA ASP A 6 -9.00 -4.47 -2.80
C ASP A 6 -7.53 -4.52 -2.37
N LEU A 7 -6.79 -3.42 -2.60
CA LEU A 7 -5.38 -3.33 -2.20
C LEU A 7 -5.22 -3.38 -0.68
N VAL A 8 -6.06 -2.64 0.04
CA VAL A 8 -6.05 -2.59 1.52
C VAL A 8 -6.26 -3.98 2.11
N VAL A 9 -7.26 -4.72 1.61
CA VAL A 9 -7.54 -6.08 2.06
C VAL A 9 -6.38 -7.02 1.74
N ALA A 10 -5.76 -6.89 0.57
CA ALA A 10 -4.60 -7.70 0.19
C ALA A 10 -3.42 -7.51 1.16
N VAL A 11 -3.00 -6.26 1.41
CA VAL A 11 -1.85 -5.97 2.29
C VAL A 11 -2.13 -6.32 3.75
N GLN A 12 -3.33 -6.02 4.26
CA GLN A 12 -3.70 -6.35 5.64
C GLN A 12 -3.81 -7.86 5.84
N ARG A 13 -4.30 -8.61 4.85
CA ARG A 13 -4.33 -10.07 4.91
C ARG A 13 -2.92 -10.64 5.03
N ILE A 14 -1.97 -10.16 4.22
CA ILE A 14 -0.57 -10.59 4.30
C ILE A 14 0.02 -10.29 5.69
N ALA A 15 -0.14 -9.06 6.19
CA ALA A 15 0.35 -8.67 7.52
C ALA A 15 -0.28 -9.50 8.65
N SER A 16 -1.58 -9.83 8.54
CA SER A 16 -2.27 -10.68 9.53
C SER A 16 -1.72 -12.11 9.62
N LEU A 17 -1.06 -12.59 8.57
CA LEU A 17 -0.51 -13.95 8.48
C LEU A 17 1.00 -14.01 8.77
N ASN A 18 1.70 -12.89 8.78
CA ASN A 18 3.15 -12.83 8.97
C ASN A 18 3.53 -11.67 9.90
N THR A 19 3.99 -12.01 11.10
CA THR A 19 4.38 -11.04 12.14
C THR A 19 5.57 -10.16 11.77
N ASN A 20 6.32 -10.51 10.73
CA ASN A 20 7.43 -9.69 10.22
C ASN A 20 6.97 -8.63 9.21
N ILE A 21 5.68 -8.59 8.87
CA ILE A 21 5.09 -7.64 7.92
C ILE A 21 4.09 -6.76 8.68
N ASP A 22 4.29 -5.46 8.58
CA ASP A 22 3.35 -4.45 9.08
C ASP A 22 2.67 -3.74 7.90
N ALA A 23 1.36 -3.47 8.02
CA ALA A 23 0.59 -2.81 6.98
C ALA A 23 -0.28 -1.70 7.58
N GLN A 24 0.02 -0.46 7.18
CA GLN A 24 -0.68 0.74 7.64
C GLN A 24 -1.44 1.38 6.47
N VAL A 25 -2.66 1.84 6.75
CA VAL A 25 -3.55 2.43 5.74
C VAL A 25 -3.82 3.87 6.13
N TYR A 26 -3.50 4.78 5.20
CA TYR A 26 -3.66 6.21 5.40
C TYR A 26 -4.67 6.78 4.41
N ASP A 27 -5.58 7.61 4.92
CA ASP A 27 -6.41 8.45 4.06
C ASP A 27 -5.62 9.70 3.67
N ILE A 28 -5.22 9.77 2.40
CA ILE A 28 -4.36 10.83 1.90
C ILE A 28 -4.96 12.24 2.03
N ASN A 29 -6.29 12.36 2.18
CA ASN A 29 -6.94 13.66 2.41
C ASN A 29 -6.70 14.19 3.83
N HIS A 30 -6.46 13.29 4.79
CA HIS A 30 -6.15 13.64 6.17
C HIS A 30 -4.65 13.72 6.44
N PHE A 31 -3.83 13.06 5.60
CA PHE A 31 -2.36 12.98 5.76
C PHE A 31 -1.64 13.64 4.58
N GLY A 32 -1.77 14.97 4.46
CA GLY A 32 -1.14 15.76 3.39
C GLY A 32 0.39 15.61 3.33
N ASP A 33 1.06 15.52 4.48
CA ASP A 33 2.51 15.37 4.55
C ASP A 33 3.01 14.09 3.87
N LEU A 34 2.25 12.99 3.97
CA LEU A 34 2.58 11.72 3.31
C LEU A 34 2.38 11.81 1.80
N ARG A 35 1.40 12.61 1.36
CA ARG A 35 1.17 12.89 -0.07
C ARG A 35 2.38 13.58 -0.68
N GLU A 36 2.92 14.58 0.03
CA GLU A 36 4.09 15.32 -0.41
C GLU A 36 5.35 14.46 -0.32
N LYS A 37 5.61 13.79 0.82
CA LYS A 37 6.77 12.91 1.02
C LYS A 37 6.91 11.87 -0.09
N TYR A 38 5.82 11.16 -0.40
CA TYR A 38 5.83 10.07 -1.39
C TYR A 38 5.34 10.47 -2.78
N HIS A 39 5.14 11.78 -3.02
CA HIS A 39 4.68 12.31 -4.30
C HIS A 39 3.44 11.57 -4.84
N VAL A 40 2.44 11.38 -3.97
CA VAL A 40 1.24 10.59 -4.31
C VAL A 40 0.38 11.37 -5.31
N MET A 41 0.43 10.93 -6.58
CA MET A 41 -0.31 11.54 -7.68
C MET A 41 -1.68 10.90 -7.90
N SER A 42 -1.84 9.62 -7.53
CA SER A 42 -3.08 8.87 -7.70
C SER A 42 -3.25 7.82 -6.61
N VAL A 43 -4.50 7.41 -6.37
CA VAL A 43 -4.85 6.34 -5.45
C VAL A 43 -5.57 5.21 -6.18
N PRO A 44 -5.43 3.95 -5.74
CA PRO A 44 -4.61 3.49 -4.62
C PRO A 44 -3.10 3.61 -4.85
N CYS A 45 -2.36 3.81 -3.77
CA CYS A 45 -0.91 3.95 -3.73
C CYS A 45 -0.36 3.06 -2.60
N LEU A 46 0.63 2.22 -2.91
CA LEU A 46 1.35 1.38 -1.96
C LEU A 46 2.77 1.91 -1.80
N VAL A 47 3.18 2.15 -0.56
CA VAL A 47 4.57 2.46 -0.23
C VAL A 47 5.12 1.31 0.58
N MET A 48 6.27 0.75 0.17
CA MET A 48 6.91 -0.38 0.82
C MET A 48 8.30 0.01 1.30
N ASN A 49 8.57 -0.26 2.58
CA ASN A 49 9.83 0.05 3.26
C ASN A 49 10.26 1.52 3.07
N GLU A 50 9.30 2.45 3.09
CA GLU A 50 9.48 3.90 2.92
C GLU A 50 10.10 4.38 1.58
N ASP A 51 10.55 3.48 0.71
CA ASP A 51 11.28 3.84 -0.52
C ASP A 51 10.55 3.44 -1.81
N LYS A 52 9.93 2.25 -1.84
CA LYS A 52 9.32 1.71 -3.06
C LYS A 52 7.87 2.17 -3.16
N VAL A 53 7.54 2.98 -4.18
CA VAL A 53 6.18 3.50 -4.41
C VAL A 53 5.53 2.83 -5.63
N PHE A 54 4.34 2.28 -5.44
CA PHE A 54 3.55 1.63 -6.50
C PHE A 54 2.17 2.26 -6.60
N PHE A 55 1.72 2.51 -7.84
CA PHE A 55 0.42 3.10 -8.12
C PHE A 55 -0.56 2.12 -8.74
N GLY A 56 -1.84 2.42 -8.56
CA GLY A 56 -2.95 1.68 -9.13
C GLY A 56 -3.29 0.42 -8.36
N LYS A 57 -4.28 -0.32 -8.86
CA LYS A 57 -4.69 -1.60 -8.27
C LYS A 57 -3.51 -2.57 -8.27
N LYS A 58 -3.38 -3.36 -7.20
CA LYS A 58 -2.52 -4.55 -7.15
C LYS A 58 -3.30 -5.70 -6.56
N SER A 59 -3.12 -6.88 -7.12
CA SER A 59 -3.63 -8.13 -6.53
C SER A 59 -2.74 -8.57 -5.36
N ILE A 60 -3.21 -9.57 -4.61
CA ILE A 60 -2.41 -10.15 -3.53
C ILE A 60 -1.15 -10.84 -4.06
N GLU A 61 -1.23 -11.47 -5.24
CA GLU A 61 -0.09 -12.10 -5.89
C GLU A 61 0.99 -11.06 -6.25
N GLU A 62 0.60 -9.94 -6.87
CA GLU A 62 1.53 -8.85 -7.21
C GLU A 62 2.22 -8.30 -5.96
N VAL A 63 1.48 -8.10 -4.86
CA VAL A 63 2.07 -7.62 -3.59
C VAL A 63 3.07 -8.63 -3.03
N LEU A 64 2.76 -9.93 -3.09
CA LEU A 64 3.68 -10.98 -2.63
C LEU A 64 4.95 -11.05 -3.48
N GLU A 65 4.85 -10.86 -4.79
CA GLU A 65 6.02 -10.77 -5.68
C GLU A 65 6.94 -9.61 -5.30
N TYR A 66 6.39 -8.46 -4.88
CA TYR A 66 7.19 -7.32 -4.42
C TYR A 66 7.88 -7.56 -3.08
N ILE A 67 7.29 -8.37 -2.20
CA ILE A 67 7.84 -8.70 -0.87
C ILE A 67 8.98 -9.72 -0.99
N ASN A 68 8.87 -10.66 -1.93
CA ASN A 68 9.84 -11.75 -2.10
C ASN A 68 11.05 -11.38 -2.98
N ASN A 69 11.10 -10.17 -3.54
CA ASN A 69 12.19 -9.63 -4.38
C ASN A 69 12.96 -8.49 -3.69
#